data_AF-A0A0K8TRE5-F1
#
_entry.id   AF-A0A0K8TRE5-F1
#
_cell.length_a   1.000
_cell.length_b   1.000
_cell.length_c   1.000
_cell.angle_alpha   90.00
_cell.angle_beta   90.00
_cell.angle_gamma   90.00
#
_symmetry.space_group_name_H-M   'P 1'
#
loop_
_entity.id
_entity.type
_entity.pdbx_description
1 polymer ?
#
loop_
_entity_poly.entity_id
_entity_poly.type
_entity_poly.pdbx_seq_one_letter_code
_entity_poly.pdbx_strand_id
1 'polypeptide(L)'
;MTNTKKILHSFTKEFKRDNCGFSHSPPDDLVKSQWQKRTSSIFYVIYRWILALFFTGATITAIVNSKTWHFIIYLTNWGILLCFFTCMLGAILVTIWHFHPEYSDRVAESKEMPSVFKVYWGMHNTTLSVSIVITIVYWSILYNGKEVSATNLLTHAFNSVFMFIDLWIVAYPTRLLHTCFPIALGITYTIFSAIYWACGGTDPVGNHYIYNVLDWEKPGNAIVTVVGVMILCCFIYFCIFVIYKIRVFIYKRFFRDVSFVPTTQSTIGPSSLVIHPSGISMVLGNYGHENPAFTQSTDKIAS
;
A
#
# COMPACT_ATOMS: atom_id res chain seq x y z
N MET A 1 -25.38 4.42 21.24
CA MET A 1 -24.20 3.51 21.16
C MET A 1 -22.94 4.31 21.42
N THR A 2 -22.22 4.06 22.53
CA THR A 2 -21.01 4.81 22.93
C THR A 2 -19.90 4.71 21.88
N ASN A 3 -19.05 5.76 21.76
CA ASN A 3 -17.96 5.81 20.77
C ASN A 3 -17.04 4.58 20.84
N THR A 4 -16.80 4.03 22.03
CA THR A 4 -16.02 2.81 22.26
C THR A 4 -16.65 1.58 21.60
N LYS A 5 -17.98 1.41 21.70
CA LYS A 5 -18.69 0.31 21.05
C LYS A 5 -18.64 0.42 19.52
N LYS A 6 -18.65 1.63 18.96
CA LYS A 6 -18.50 1.86 17.51
C LYS A 6 -17.09 1.49 17.01
N ILE A 7 -16.06 1.83 17.78
CA ILE A 7 -14.67 1.47 17.48
C ILE A 7 -14.51 -0.06 17.53
N LEU A 8 -14.92 -0.71 18.63
CA LEU A 8 -14.80 -2.14 18.79
C LEU A 8 -15.55 -2.93 17.68
N HIS A 9 -16.76 -2.49 17.33
CA HIS A 9 -17.54 -3.09 16.23
C HIS A 9 -16.84 -2.95 14.87
N SER A 10 -16.18 -1.81 14.63
CA SER A 10 -15.38 -1.58 13.43
C SER A 10 -14.17 -2.52 13.37
N PHE A 11 -13.49 -2.74 14.50
CA PHE A 11 -12.38 -3.71 14.59
C PHE A 11 -12.84 -5.16 14.37
N THR A 12 -13.94 -5.59 15.01
CA THR A 12 -14.43 -6.97 14.85
C THR A 12 -14.89 -7.27 13.42
N LYS A 13 -15.34 -6.26 12.67
CA LYS A 13 -15.70 -6.44 11.25
C LYS A 13 -14.49 -6.80 10.38
N GLU A 14 -13.28 -6.40 10.75
CA GLU A 14 -12.06 -6.62 9.96
C GLU A 14 -11.65 -8.10 9.92
N PHE A 15 -11.98 -8.87 10.95
CA PHE A 15 -11.69 -10.31 11.02
C PHE A 15 -12.66 -11.18 10.22
N LYS A 16 -13.64 -10.59 9.52
CA LYS A 16 -14.50 -11.35 8.61
C LYS A 16 -13.70 -11.86 7.42
N ARG A 17 -13.96 -13.11 7.02
CA ARG A 17 -13.32 -13.78 5.87
C ARG A 17 -13.39 -12.95 4.58
N ASP A 18 -14.46 -12.18 4.40
CA ASP A 18 -14.62 -11.28 3.24
C ASP A 18 -13.51 -10.23 3.12
N ASN A 19 -12.84 -9.87 4.22
CA ASN A 19 -11.71 -8.95 4.24
C ASN A 19 -10.35 -9.62 3.99
N CYS A 20 -10.28 -10.95 3.85
CA CYS A 20 -9.12 -11.60 3.24
C CYS A 20 -9.04 -11.34 1.74
N GLY A 21 -10.18 -11.02 1.10
CA GLY A 21 -10.25 -10.74 -0.33
C GLY A 21 -9.77 -9.33 -0.67
N PHE A 22 -9.61 -9.07 -1.96
CA PHE A 22 -9.22 -7.76 -2.49
C PHE A 22 -10.39 -6.90 -2.98
N SER A 23 -11.63 -7.21 -2.61
CA SER A 23 -12.80 -6.44 -3.08
C SER A 23 -12.90 -5.12 -2.33
N HIS A 24 -12.59 -3.99 -2.97
CA HIS A 24 -12.75 -2.64 -2.40
C HIS A 24 -13.65 -1.78 -3.28
N SER A 25 -14.50 -0.97 -2.65
CA SER A 25 -15.36 -0.01 -3.34
C SER A 25 -15.27 1.34 -2.63
N PRO A 26 -15.04 2.44 -3.38
CA PRO A 26 -14.88 2.49 -4.83
C PRO A 26 -13.43 2.13 -5.31
N PRO A 27 -13.24 1.58 -6.52
CA PRO A 27 -11.94 1.06 -7.00
C PRO A 27 -10.91 2.16 -7.33
N ASP A 28 -11.38 3.38 -7.55
CA ASP A 28 -10.59 4.57 -7.81
C ASP A 28 -9.70 4.99 -6.62
N ASP A 29 -10.05 4.60 -5.38
CA ASP A 29 -9.21 4.82 -4.21
C ASP A 29 -7.78 4.26 -4.38
N LEU A 30 -7.59 3.22 -5.20
CA LEU A 30 -6.28 2.60 -5.45
C LEU A 30 -5.35 3.49 -6.27
N VAL A 31 -5.92 4.39 -7.07
CA VAL A 31 -5.21 5.30 -7.97
C VAL A 31 -5.38 6.76 -7.56
N LYS A 32 -5.75 6.98 -6.30
CA LYS A 32 -5.99 8.31 -5.73
C LYS A 32 -5.16 8.58 -4.48
N SER A 33 -4.77 9.84 -4.31
CA SER A 33 -4.38 10.36 -3.00
C SER A 33 -5.63 10.59 -2.15
N GLN A 34 -5.53 10.37 -0.85
CA GLN A 34 -6.60 10.69 0.10
C GLN A 34 -6.87 12.20 0.17
N TRP A 35 -5.90 13.04 -0.18
CA TRP A 35 -5.96 14.49 0.03
C TRP A 35 -6.39 15.27 -1.21
N GLN A 36 -6.70 14.59 -2.32
CA GLN A 36 -7.16 15.26 -3.53
C GLN A 36 -8.69 15.40 -3.54
N LYS A 37 -9.18 16.51 -4.10
CA LYS A 37 -10.62 16.79 -4.20
C LYS A 37 -11.24 16.32 -5.53
N ARG A 38 -10.41 16.13 -6.56
CA ARG A 38 -10.83 15.78 -7.92
C ARG A 38 -10.72 14.29 -8.19
N THR A 39 -11.36 13.82 -9.26
CA THR A 39 -11.28 12.43 -9.69
C THR A 39 -9.89 12.03 -10.19
N SER A 40 -9.07 13.00 -10.57
CA SER A 40 -7.67 12.80 -10.92
C SER A 40 -6.82 14.04 -10.60
N SER A 41 -5.52 13.86 -10.39
CA SER A 41 -4.60 14.94 -10.04
C SER A 41 -3.22 14.73 -10.68
N ILE A 42 -2.80 15.69 -11.51
CA ILE A 42 -1.46 15.69 -12.11
C ILE A 42 -0.36 15.76 -11.03
N PHE A 43 -0.61 16.43 -9.90
CA PHE A 43 0.33 16.47 -8.79
C PHE A 43 0.57 15.08 -8.18
N TYR A 44 -0.48 14.25 -8.13
CA TYR A 44 -0.35 12.88 -7.64
C TYR A 44 0.38 11.98 -8.64
N VAL A 45 0.16 12.18 -9.96
CA VAL A 45 0.95 11.52 -11.02
C VAL A 45 2.44 11.86 -10.87
N ILE A 46 2.78 13.15 -10.72
CA ILE A 46 4.16 13.60 -10.52
C ILE A 46 4.78 12.95 -9.27
N TYR A 47 4.07 12.97 -8.14
CA TYR A 47 4.51 12.33 -6.90
C TYR A 47 4.82 10.84 -7.10
N ARG A 48 3.94 10.10 -7.80
CA ARG A 48 4.16 8.67 -8.07
C ARG A 48 5.39 8.42 -8.93
N TRP A 49 5.62 9.24 -9.95
CA TRP A 49 6.82 9.13 -10.78
C TRP A 49 8.10 9.52 -10.02
N ILE A 50 8.07 10.50 -9.12
CA ILE A 50 9.21 10.80 -8.25
C ILE A 50 9.59 9.57 -7.42
N LEU A 51 8.62 8.90 -6.79
CA LEU A 51 8.89 7.66 -6.04
C LEU A 51 9.42 6.55 -6.94
N ALA A 52 8.79 6.33 -8.11
CA ALA A 52 9.22 5.29 -9.05
C ALA A 52 10.66 5.50 -9.53
N LEU A 53 11.02 6.74 -9.90
CA LEU A 53 12.38 7.10 -10.30
C LEU A 53 13.38 6.96 -9.16
N PHE A 54 13.01 7.38 -7.94
CA PHE A 54 13.85 7.20 -6.75
C PHE A 54 14.19 5.73 -6.52
N PHE A 55 13.20 4.85 -6.47
CA PHE A 55 13.43 3.41 -6.25
C PHE A 55 14.07 2.71 -7.44
N THR A 56 13.92 3.24 -8.66
CA THR A 56 14.71 2.81 -9.83
C THR A 56 16.19 3.09 -9.59
N GLY A 57 16.53 4.32 -9.21
CA GLY A 57 17.90 4.71 -8.87
C GLY A 57 18.48 3.91 -7.69
N ALA A 58 17.68 3.66 -6.65
CA ALA A 58 18.07 2.83 -5.51
C ALA A 58 18.36 1.39 -5.92
N THR A 59 17.55 0.82 -6.80
CA THR A 59 17.75 -0.55 -7.33
C THR A 59 19.02 -0.62 -8.17
N ILE A 60 19.24 0.32 -9.09
CA ILE A 60 20.46 0.38 -9.90
C ILE A 60 21.69 0.51 -9.00
N THR A 61 21.64 1.40 -8.01
CA THR A 61 22.74 1.62 -7.05
C THR A 61 23.04 0.34 -6.26
N ALA A 62 22.01 -0.37 -5.78
CA ALA A 62 22.19 -1.61 -5.02
C ALA A 62 22.77 -2.74 -5.89
N ILE A 63 22.32 -2.87 -7.14
CA ILE A 63 22.87 -3.84 -8.10
C ILE A 63 24.34 -3.52 -8.39
N VAL A 64 24.67 -2.28 -8.75
CA VAL A 64 26.05 -1.86 -9.08
C VAL A 64 26.98 -2.06 -7.87
N ASN A 65 26.54 -1.71 -6.66
CA ASN A 65 27.35 -1.83 -5.45
C ASN A 65 27.57 -3.27 -4.99
N SER A 66 26.63 -4.18 -5.30
CA SER A 66 26.78 -5.61 -4.97
C SER A 66 27.93 -6.28 -5.73
N LYS A 67 28.34 -5.71 -6.87
CA LYS A 67 29.43 -6.15 -7.77
C LYS A 67 29.34 -7.60 -8.29
N THR A 68 28.36 -8.38 -7.85
CA THR A 68 28.26 -9.83 -8.03
C THR A 68 26.80 -10.30 -7.97
N TRP A 69 26.56 -11.56 -8.30
CA TRP A 69 25.22 -12.18 -8.23
C TRP A 69 24.64 -12.25 -6.80
N HIS A 70 25.47 -12.07 -5.75
CA HIS A 70 25.03 -12.05 -4.35
C HIS A 70 23.99 -10.95 -4.05
N PHE A 71 23.73 -10.02 -4.98
CA PHE A 71 22.57 -9.15 -4.88
C PHE A 71 21.28 -9.92 -4.54
N ILE A 72 21.04 -11.06 -5.21
CA ILE A 72 19.78 -11.79 -5.10
C ILE A 72 19.63 -12.57 -3.80
N ILE A 73 20.68 -12.77 -3.00
CA ILE A 73 20.60 -13.59 -1.79
C ILE A 73 20.09 -12.80 -0.57
N TYR A 74 20.23 -11.47 -0.58
CA TYR A 74 19.88 -10.64 0.57
C TYR A 74 18.41 -10.22 0.56
N LEU A 75 17.69 -10.51 1.65
CA LEU A 75 16.31 -10.04 1.89
C LEU A 75 16.16 -8.52 1.70
N THR A 76 17.18 -7.76 2.09
CA THR A 76 17.17 -6.30 1.93
C THR A 76 17.03 -5.89 0.46
N ASN A 77 17.72 -6.59 -0.44
CA ASN A 77 17.66 -6.34 -1.87
C ASN A 77 16.31 -6.76 -2.46
N TRP A 78 15.69 -7.84 -1.94
CA TRP A 78 14.31 -8.18 -2.27
C TRP A 78 13.34 -7.07 -1.86
N GLY A 79 13.56 -6.45 -0.70
CA GLY A 79 12.81 -5.28 -0.24
C GLY A 79 12.94 -4.08 -1.18
N ILE A 80 14.14 -3.79 -1.68
CA ILE A 80 14.37 -2.73 -2.67
C ILE A 80 13.64 -3.03 -3.98
N LEU A 81 13.73 -4.27 -4.50
CA LEU A 81 13.01 -4.68 -5.71
C LEU A 81 11.50 -4.56 -5.54
N LEU A 82 10.97 -4.96 -4.38
CA LEU A 82 9.55 -4.78 -4.05
C LEU A 82 9.15 -3.30 -4.08
N CYS A 83 9.97 -2.40 -3.52
CA CYS A 83 9.73 -0.96 -3.59
C CYS A 83 9.72 -0.46 -5.04
N PHE A 84 10.69 -0.87 -5.85
CA PHE A 84 10.77 -0.53 -7.28
C PHE A 84 9.52 -0.98 -8.04
N PHE A 85 9.18 -2.27 -7.99
CA PHE A 85 8.03 -2.79 -8.74
C PHE A 85 6.71 -2.20 -8.25
N THR A 86 6.54 -2.01 -6.94
CA THR A 86 5.33 -1.40 -6.36
C THR A 86 5.20 0.06 -6.82
N CYS A 87 6.26 0.86 -6.71
CA CYS A 87 6.19 2.28 -7.07
C CYS A 87 6.03 2.48 -8.58
N MET A 88 6.70 1.65 -9.39
CA MET A 88 6.54 1.67 -10.85
C MET A 88 5.11 1.31 -11.26
N LEU A 89 4.56 0.23 -10.72
CA LEU A 89 3.17 -0.17 -11.00
C LEU A 89 2.18 0.92 -10.56
N GLY A 90 2.38 1.52 -9.38
CA GLY A 90 1.57 2.65 -8.91
C GLY A 90 1.63 3.86 -9.84
N ALA A 91 2.82 4.23 -10.33
CA ALA A 91 2.99 5.32 -11.29
C ALA A 91 2.28 5.04 -12.62
N ILE A 92 2.41 3.82 -13.15
CA ILE A 92 1.73 3.41 -14.39
C ILE A 92 0.22 3.46 -14.21
N LEU A 93 -0.33 2.86 -13.15
CA LEU A 93 -1.77 2.82 -12.92
C LEU A 93 -2.38 4.22 -12.75
N VAL A 94 -1.72 5.09 -11.99
CA VAL A 94 -2.18 6.48 -11.80
C VAL A 94 -2.07 7.30 -13.09
N THR A 95 -1.05 7.04 -13.91
CA THR A 95 -0.89 7.68 -15.23
C THR A 95 -2.01 7.25 -16.18
N ILE A 96 -2.29 5.94 -16.27
CA ILE A 96 -3.40 5.42 -17.09
C ILE A 96 -4.73 6.04 -16.62
N TRP A 97 -4.97 6.05 -15.31
CA TRP A 97 -6.17 6.68 -14.75
C TRP A 97 -6.30 8.17 -15.08
N HIS A 98 -5.18 8.90 -15.19
CA HIS A 98 -5.19 10.33 -15.48
C HIS A 98 -5.41 10.65 -16.96
N PHE A 99 -4.77 9.90 -17.86
CA PHE A 99 -4.77 10.23 -19.29
C PHE A 99 -5.80 9.44 -20.12
N HIS A 100 -6.39 8.38 -19.58
CA HIS A 100 -7.40 7.55 -20.25
C HIS A 100 -8.75 7.57 -19.49
N PRO A 101 -9.54 8.66 -19.61
CA PRO A 101 -10.84 8.77 -18.95
C PRO A 101 -11.81 7.64 -19.35
N GLU A 102 -11.73 7.16 -20.60
CA GLU A 102 -12.52 6.02 -21.08
C GLU A 102 -12.24 4.72 -20.31
N TYR A 103 -11.02 4.54 -19.80
CA TYR A 103 -10.67 3.40 -18.98
C TYR A 103 -11.19 3.58 -17.55
N SER A 104 -11.06 4.79 -16.98
CA SER A 104 -11.51 5.06 -15.61
C SER A 104 -13.03 4.97 -15.49
N ASP A 105 -13.78 5.45 -16.48
CA ASP A 105 -15.24 5.33 -16.53
C ASP A 105 -15.67 3.85 -16.60
N ARG A 106 -15.04 3.04 -17.46
CA ARG A 106 -15.31 1.59 -17.53
C ARG A 106 -15.04 0.87 -16.22
N VAL A 107 -13.98 1.24 -15.51
CA VAL A 107 -13.65 0.66 -14.20
C VAL A 107 -14.64 1.12 -13.13
N ALA A 108 -15.12 2.36 -13.20
CA ALA A 108 -16.15 2.87 -12.29
C ALA A 108 -17.51 2.17 -12.48
N GLU A 109 -17.87 1.81 -13.71
CA GLU A 109 -19.09 1.07 -14.04
C GLU A 109 -18.99 -0.44 -13.78
N SER A 110 -17.76 -0.97 -13.72
CA SER A 110 -17.53 -2.39 -13.47
C SER A 110 -17.96 -2.82 -12.07
N LYS A 111 -18.67 -3.95 -11.97
CA LYS A 111 -19.04 -4.57 -10.68
C LYS A 111 -17.85 -5.14 -9.93
N GLU A 112 -16.77 -5.47 -10.63
CA GLU A 112 -15.58 -6.10 -10.05
C GLU A 112 -14.31 -5.30 -10.30
N MET A 113 -13.50 -5.14 -9.25
CA MET A 113 -12.22 -4.44 -9.36
C MET A 113 -11.23 -5.22 -10.24
N PRO A 114 -10.54 -4.55 -11.20
CA PRO A 114 -9.53 -5.16 -12.04
C PRO A 114 -8.43 -5.89 -11.23
N SER A 115 -7.97 -7.04 -11.74
CA SER A 115 -6.95 -7.86 -11.06
C SER A 115 -5.66 -7.09 -10.79
N VAL A 116 -5.24 -6.21 -11.70
CA VAL A 116 -4.03 -5.40 -11.53
C VAL A 116 -4.09 -4.46 -10.32
N PHE A 117 -5.29 -3.95 -9.97
CA PHE A 117 -5.48 -3.12 -8.78
C PHE A 117 -5.36 -3.96 -7.51
N LYS A 118 -5.87 -5.21 -7.54
CA LYS A 118 -5.73 -6.18 -6.44
C LYS A 118 -4.26 -6.52 -6.21
N VAL A 119 -3.52 -6.81 -7.28
CA VAL A 119 -2.08 -7.10 -7.23
C VAL A 119 -1.30 -5.90 -6.68
N TYR A 120 -1.54 -4.70 -7.22
CA TYR A 120 -0.90 -3.47 -6.74
C TYR A 120 -1.15 -3.25 -5.24
N TRP A 121 -2.39 -3.46 -4.79
CA TRP A 121 -2.75 -3.30 -3.39
C TRP A 121 -2.04 -4.30 -2.47
N GLY A 122 -1.96 -5.57 -2.88
CA GLY A 122 -1.24 -6.60 -2.13
C GLY A 122 0.27 -6.32 -2.08
N MET A 123 0.84 -5.92 -3.21
CA MET A 123 2.24 -5.52 -3.31
C MET A 123 2.55 -4.32 -2.40
N HIS A 124 1.73 -3.27 -2.44
CA HIS A 124 1.95 -2.09 -1.60
C HIS A 124 1.93 -2.40 -0.11
N ASN A 125 0.90 -3.12 0.36
CA ASN A 125 0.81 -3.52 1.76
C ASN A 125 2.02 -4.37 2.19
N THR A 126 2.48 -5.27 1.33
CA THR A 126 3.66 -6.11 1.56
C THR A 126 4.92 -5.26 1.65
N THR A 127 5.16 -4.42 0.64
CA THR A 127 6.31 -3.52 0.53
C THR A 127 6.40 -2.58 1.72
N LEU A 128 5.28 -1.99 2.15
CA LEU A 128 5.21 -1.10 3.30
C LEU A 128 5.65 -1.80 4.58
N SER A 129 5.09 -2.99 4.86
CA SER A 129 5.44 -3.77 6.05
C SER A 129 6.90 -4.22 6.03
N VAL A 130 7.34 -4.79 4.91
CA VAL A 130 8.70 -5.32 4.75
C VAL A 130 9.75 -4.22 4.85
N SER A 131 9.49 -3.04 4.31
CA SER A 131 10.41 -1.90 4.40
C SER A 131 10.68 -1.49 5.85
N ILE A 132 9.64 -1.40 6.67
CA ILE A 132 9.77 -1.05 8.09
C ILE A 132 10.48 -2.16 8.87
N VAL A 133 10.14 -3.43 8.62
CA VAL A 133 10.81 -4.58 9.27
C VAL A 133 12.29 -4.62 8.92
N ILE A 134 12.67 -4.44 7.65
CA ILE A 134 14.07 -4.39 7.20
C ILE A 134 14.82 -3.28 7.94
N THR A 135 14.25 -2.07 8.03
CA THR A 135 14.86 -0.96 8.77
C THR A 135 15.09 -1.34 10.23
N ILE A 136 14.08 -1.83 10.92
CA ILE A 136 14.20 -2.18 12.35
C ILE A 136 15.25 -3.27 12.55
N VAL A 137 15.16 -4.39 11.83
CA VAL A 137 16.10 -5.51 11.96
C VAL A 137 17.52 -5.06 11.63
N TYR A 138 17.70 -4.26 10.58
CA TYR A 138 19.03 -3.77 10.22
C TYR A 138 19.64 -2.94 11.35
N TRP A 139 18.95 -1.89 11.80
CA TRP A 139 19.50 -0.94 12.78
C TRP A 139 19.60 -1.50 14.19
N SER A 140 18.76 -2.47 14.57
CA SER A 140 18.78 -3.06 15.91
C SER A 140 19.65 -4.31 16.04
N ILE A 141 19.84 -5.09 14.97
CA ILE A 141 20.48 -6.41 15.02
C ILE A 141 21.72 -6.50 14.13
N LEU A 142 21.66 -5.97 12.89
CA LEU A 142 22.71 -6.20 11.89
C LEU A 142 23.76 -5.09 11.82
N TYR A 143 23.42 -3.87 12.24
CA TYR A 143 24.33 -2.73 12.19
C TYR A 143 25.49 -2.91 13.18
N ASN A 144 26.71 -2.77 12.67
CA ASN A 144 27.95 -3.08 13.40
C ASN A 144 28.71 -1.83 13.87
N GLY A 145 28.07 -0.66 13.91
CA GLY A 145 28.69 0.58 14.38
C GLY A 145 29.69 1.24 13.43
N LYS A 146 29.87 0.71 12.21
CA LYS A 146 30.72 1.34 11.18
C LYS A 146 30.09 2.61 10.63
N GLU A 147 30.89 3.46 9.99
CA GLU A 147 30.41 4.68 9.36
C GLU A 147 29.21 4.44 8.45
N VAL A 148 28.17 5.24 8.64
CA VAL A 148 26.91 5.14 7.90
C VAL A 148 27.10 5.81 6.54
N SER A 149 27.25 5.01 5.49
CA SER A 149 27.35 5.51 4.12
C SER A 149 25.98 5.90 3.54
N ALA A 150 25.98 6.72 2.48
CA ALA A 150 24.74 7.08 1.78
C ALA A 150 23.99 5.86 1.24
N THR A 151 24.70 4.87 0.69
CA THR A 151 24.11 3.59 0.25
C THR A 151 23.48 2.84 1.42
N ASN A 152 24.10 2.90 2.61
CA ASN A 152 23.57 2.24 3.79
C ASN A 152 22.22 2.85 4.21
N LEU A 153 22.13 4.18 4.27
CA LEU A 153 20.87 4.88 4.54
C LEU A 153 19.83 4.61 3.46
N LEU A 154 20.22 4.63 2.19
CA LEU A 154 19.32 4.39 1.08
C LEU A 154 18.69 3.00 1.17
N THR A 155 19.52 1.98 1.39
CA THR A 155 19.13 0.57 1.40
C THR A 155 18.38 0.16 2.67
N HIS A 156 18.67 0.79 3.82
CA HIS A 156 18.13 0.34 5.11
C HIS A 156 17.23 1.35 5.83
N ALA A 157 17.18 2.62 5.44
CA ALA A 157 16.35 3.64 6.10
C ALA A 157 15.36 4.31 5.14
N PHE A 158 15.79 4.79 3.98
CA PHE A 158 14.92 5.57 3.12
C PHE A 158 13.74 4.78 2.55
N ASN A 159 13.91 3.47 2.33
CA ASN A 159 12.80 2.60 1.92
C ASN A 159 11.60 2.71 2.87
N SER A 160 11.82 2.60 4.19
CA SER A 160 10.73 2.71 5.17
C SER A 160 10.20 4.13 5.28
N VAL A 161 11.06 5.16 5.20
CA VAL A 161 10.63 6.56 5.23
C VAL A 161 9.67 6.88 4.08
N PHE A 162 10.03 6.54 2.84
CA PHE A 162 9.18 6.82 1.68
C PHE A 162 7.89 6.01 1.70
N MET A 163 7.95 4.72 2.04
CA MET A 163 6.74 3.90 2.15
C MET A 163 5.83 4.38 3.28
N PHE A 164 6.40 4.84 4.41
CA PHE A 164 5.63 5.40 5.51
C PHE A 164 4.96 6.72 5.13
N ILE A 165 5.65 7.60 4.40
CA ILE A 165 5.03 8.81 3.83
C ILE A 165 3.90 8.42 2.88
N ASP A 166 4.11 7.40 2.04
CA ASP A 166 3.10 6.94 1.09
C ASP A 166 1.85 6.40 1.79
N LEU A 167 2.01 5.70 2.93
CA LEU A 167 0.88 5.29 3.78
C LEU A 167 -0.02 6.48 4.15
N TRP A 168 0.53 7.68 4.37
CA TRP A 168 -0.27 8.87 4.66
C TRP A 168 -0.90 9.48 3.43
N ILE A 169 -0.36 9.26 2.23
CA ILE A 169 -0.81 9.91 0.99
C ILE A 169 -1.89 9.10 0.27
N VAL A 170 -1.82 7.76 0.28
CA VAL A 170 -2.74 6.89 -0.47
C VAL A 170 -4.18 6.92 0.07
N ALA A 171 -5.18 6.80 -0.80
CA ALA A 171 -6.60 6.75 -0.37
C ALA A 171 -7.05 5.35 0.04
N TYR A 172 -6.54 4.30 -0.59
CA TYR A 172 -6.98 2.93 -0.36
C TYR A 172 -6.72 2.41 1.06
N PRO A 173 -7.55 1.46 1.55
CA PRO A 173 -7.47 0.99 2.91
C PRO A 173 -6.34 -0.02 3.13
N THR A 174 -5.91 -0.16 4.38
CA THR A 174 -5.11 -1.31 4.82
C THR A 174 -6.04 -2.28 5.56
N ARG A 175 -6.06 -3.56 5.14
CA ARG A 175 -6.86 -4.61 5.80
C ARG A 175 -5.98 -5.45 6.70
N LEU A 176 -6.40 -5.69 7.94
CA LEU A 176 -5.58 -6.43 8.90
C LEU A 176 -5.22 -7.84 8.42
N LEU A 177 -6.12 -8.52 7.71
CA LEU A 177 -5.90 -9.89 7.21
C LEU A 177 -4.87 -9.97 6.06
N HIS A 178 -4.56 -8.85 5.40
CA HIS A 178 -3.49 -8.79 4.40
C HIS A 178 -2.08 -8.93 5.02
N THR A 179 -1.95 -9.02 6.36
CA THR A 179 -0.71 -9.43 7.05
C THR A 179 -0.17 -10.76 6.50
N CYS A 180 -1.01 -11.62 5.93
CA CYS A 180 -0.57 -12.89 5.34
C CYS A 180 0.44 -12.71 4.19
N PHE A 181 0.39 -11.62 3.42
CA PHE A 181 1.29 -11.41 2.29
C PHE A 181 2.76 -11.17 2.70
N PRO A 182 3.08 -10.22 3.59
CA PRO A 182 4.46 -10.07 4.07
C PRO A 182 4.96 -11.29 4.86
N ILE A 183 4.08 -12.01 5.57
CA ILE A 183 4.44 -13.28 6.22
C ILE A 183 4.79 -14.36 5.18
N ALA A 184 4.00 -14.51 4.12
CA ALA A 184 4.29 -15.45 3.04
C ALA A 184 5.61 -15.14 2.33
N LEU A 185 5.94 -13.85 2.14
CA LEU A 185 7.25 -13.45 1.63
C LEU A 185 8.37 -13.85 2.59
N GLY A 186 8.20 -13.61 3.89
CA GLY A 186 9.18 -14.00 4.91
C GLY A 186 9.41 -15.52 4.97
N ILE A 187 8.35 -16.32 4.85
CA ILE A 187 8.45 -17.79 4.78
C ILE A 187 9.19 -18.21 3.51
N THR A 188 8.83 -17.62 2.36
CA THR A 188 9.52 -17.86 1.08
C THR A 188 11.02 -17.58 1.20
N TYR A 189 11.39 -16.44 1.81
CA TYR A 189 12.79 -16.10 2.03
C TYR A 189 13.49 -17.06 2.99
N THR A 190 12.81 -17.49 4.04
CA THR A 190 13.34 -18.47 5.00
C THR A 190 13.67 -19.79 4.30
N ILE A 191 12.73 -20.33 3.52
CA ILE A 191 12.92 -21.56 2.73
C ILE A 191 14.08 -21.38 1.74
N PHE A 192 14.09 -20.26 1.01
CA PHE A 192 15.18 -19.94 0.10
C PHE A 192 16.53 -19.93 0.82
N SER A 193 16.64 -19.27 1.98
CA SER A 193 17.90 -19.16 2.73
C SER A 193 18.41 -20.52 3.23
N ALA A 194 17.51 -21.41 3.65
CA ALA A 194 17.85 -22.75 4.10
C ALA A 194 18.32 -23.63 2.93
N ILE A 195 17.64 -23.57 1.79
CA ILE A 195 18.06 -24.28 0.57
C ILE A 195 19.40 -23.75 0.07
N TYR A 196 19.57 -22.42 0.05
CA TYR A 196 20.81 -21.78 -0.37
C TYR A 196 22.00 -22.27 0.46
N TRP A 197 21.85 -22.30 1.78
CA TRP A 197 22.83 -22.87 2.68
C TRP A 197 23.06 -24.37 2.43
N ALA A 198 22.00 -25.18 2.30
CA ALA A 198 22.13 -26.62 2.06
C ALA A 198 22.88 -26.95 0.75
N CYS A 199 22.85 -26.04 -0.22
CA CYS A 199 23.60 -26.14 -1.47
C CYS A 199 25.05 -25.61 -1.38
N GLY A 200 25.55 -25.27 -0.19
CA GLY A 200 26.90 -24.74 0.02
C GLY A 200 27.05 -23.24 -0.25
N GLY A 201 25.95 -22.47 -0.23
CA GLY A 201 25.95 -21.04 -0.52
C GLY A 201 26.67 -20.20 0.54
N THR A 202 27.44 -19.21 0.09
CA THR A 202 28.25 -18.33 0.98
C THR A 202 27.91 -16.85 0.80
N ASP A 203 28.23 -16.04 1.80
CA ASP A 203 28.26 -14.59 1.62
C ASP A 203 29.43 -14.15 0.70
N PRO A 204 29.53 -12.85 0.35
CA PRO A 204 30.60 -12.32 -0.49
C PRO A 204 32.03 -12.45 0.08
N VAL A 205 32.18 -12.76 1.37
CA VAL A 205 33.50 -12.96 2.00
C VAL A 205 33.78 -14.43 2.31
N GLY A 206 32.90 -15.34 1.90
CA GLY A 206 33.08 -16.79 2.00
C GLY A 206 32.51 -17.44 3.26
N ASN A 207 31.74 -16.72 4.09
CA ASN A 207 31.07 -17.33 5.24
C ASN A 207 29.89 -18.18 4.77
N HIS A 208 29.68 -19.33 5.39
CA HIS A 208 28.61 -20.28 5.05
C HIS A 208 27.23 -19.88 5.65
N TYR A 209 26.85 -18.61 5.49
CA TYR A 209 25.55 -18.06 5.87
C TYR A 209 25.29 -16.76 5.09
N ILE A 210 24.02 -16.36 4.90
CA ILE A 210 23.69 -15.06 4.27
C ILE A 210 23.77 -13.94 5.32
N TYR A 211 23.15 -14.17 6.48
CA TYR A 211 23.24 -13.32 7.66
C TYR A 211 23.66 -14.20 8.82
N ASN A 212 24.55 -13.72 9.68
CA ASN A 212 25.00 -14.49 10.85
C ASN A 212 23.84 -14.93 11.77
N VAL A 213 22.77 -14.12 11.85
CA VAL A 213 21.56 -14.42 12.62
C VAL A 213 20.65 -15.48 11.96
N LEU A 214 20.90 -15.82 10.70
CA LEU A 214 20.29 -16.91 9.94
C LEU A 214 21.35 -17.97 9.57
N ASP A 215 22.27 -18.24 10.50
CA ASP A 215 23.25 -19.31 10.38
C ASP A 215 22.56 -20.68 10.60
N TRP A 216 22.36 -21.41 9.50
CA TRP A 216 21.71 -22.71 9.49
C TRP A 216 22.60 -23.86 9.97
N GLU A 217 23.90 -23.64 10.19
CA GLU A 217 24.73 -24.58 10.96
C GLU A 217 24.29 -24.63 12.44
N LYS A 218 23.65 -23.55 12.91
CA LYS A 218 23.04 -23.43 14.24
C LYS A 218 21.52 -23.23 14.11
N PRO A 219 20.77 -24.26 13.66
CA PRO A 219 19.38 -24.12 13.27
C PRO A 219 18.47 -23.60 14.40
N GLY A 220 18.79 -23.90 15.66
CA GLY A 220 18.07 -23.36 16.81
C GLY A 220 18.06 -21.83 16.85
N ASN A 221 19.23 -21.20 16.66
CA ASN A 221 19.35 -19.74 16.66
C ASN A 221 18.67 -19.13 15.42
N ALA A 222 18.85 -19.73 14.25
CA ALA A 222 18.20 -19.28 13.02
C ALA A 222 16.66 -19.32 13.15
N ILE A 223 16.10 -20.42 13.69
CA ILE A 223 14.65 -20.55 13.91
C ILE A 223 14.14 -19.49 14.89
N VAL A 224 14.86 -19.22 15.98
CA VAL A 224 14.49 -18.16 16.93
C VAL A 224 14.46 -16.79 16.23
N THR A 225 15.46 -16.47 15.41
CA THR A 225 15.48 -15.24 14.61
C THR A 225 14.29 -15.16 13.66
N VAL A 226 14.00 -16.25 12.91
CA VAL A 226 12.86 -16.30 11.97
C VAL A 226 11.55 -16.05 12.70
N VAL A 227 11.28 -16.78 13.79
CA VAL A 227 10.04 -16.62 14.57
C VAL A 227 9.94 -15.21 15.14
N GLY A 228 11.03 -14.66 15.69
CA GLY A 228 11.09 -13.30 16.21
C GLY A 228 10.76 -12.24 15.14
N VAL A 229 11.32 -12.38 13.93
CA VAL A 229 11.05 -11.48 12.81
C VAL A 229 9.60 -11.63 12.30
N MET A 230 9.03 -12.84 12.30
CA MET A 230 7.62 -13.03 11.93
C MET A 230 6.67 -12.37 12.94
N ILE A 231 6.95 -12.50 14.23
CA ILE A 231 6.17 -11.83 15.29
C ILE A 231 6.28 -10.30 15.13
N LEU A 232 7.50 -9.80 14.91
CA LEU A 232 7.73 -8.38 14.63
C LEU A 232 6.95 -7.92 13.40
N CYS A 233 6.95 -8.70 12.32
CA CYS A 233 6.20 -8.39 11.10
C CYS A 233 4.69 -8.26 11.37
N CYS A 234 4.10 -9.20 12.10
CA CYS A 234 2.69 -9.12 12.52
C CYS A 234 2.40 -7.86 13.36
N PHE A 235 3.29 -7.55 14.33
CA PHE A 235 3.15 -6.37 15.18
C PHE A 235 3.24 -5.06 14.38
N ILE A 236 4.21 -4.96 13.47
CA ILE A 236 4.39 -3.79 12.59
C ILE A 236 3.19 -3.63 11.67
N TYR A 237 2.67 -4.72 11.10
CA TYR A 237 1.48 -4.68 10.26
C TYR A 237 0.24 -4.18 11.04
N PHE A 238 0.08 -4.63 12.28
CA PHE A 238 -0.97 -4.11 13.15
C PHE A 238 -0.80 -2.59 13.41
N CYS A 239 0.42 -2.12 13.64
CA CYS A 239 0.69 -0.68 13.80
C CYS A 239 0.36 0.11 12.53
N ILE A 240 0.73 -0.39 11.34
CA ILE A 240 0.36 0.19 10.05
C ILE A 240 -1.15 0.30 9.91
N PHE A 241 -1.88 -0.76 10.28
CA PHE A 241 -3.33 -0.77 10.26
C PHE A 241 -3.94 0.30 11.18
N VAL A 242 -3.41 0.47 12.40
CA VAL A 242 -3.83 1.53 13.32
C VAL A 242 -3.58 2.92 12.73
N ILE A 243 -2.41 3.15 12.12
CA ILE A 243 -2.07 4.41 11.46
C ILE A 243 -3.03 4.70 10.30
N TYR A 244 -3.35 3.69 9.49
CA TYR A 244 -4.39 3.80 8.46
C TYR A 244 -5.74 4.25 9.06
N LYS A 245 -6.19 3.65 10.17
CA LYS A 245 -7.44 4.06 10.82
C LYS A 245 -7.37 5.50 11.32
N ILE A 246 -6.23 5.95 11.85
CA ILE A 246 -6.00 7.34 12.25
C ILE A 246 -6.08 8.27 11.03
N ARG A 247 -5.40 7.93 9.93
CA ARG A 247 -5.41 8.68 8.66
C ARG A 247 -6.84 8.89 8.14
N VAL A 248 -7.66 7.84 8.14
CA VAL A 248 -9.07 7.93 7.73
C VAL A 248 -9.92 8.71 8.73
N PHE A 249 -9.67 8.57 10.02
CA PHE A 249 -10.36 9.33 11.06
C PHE A 249 -10.12 10.84 10.90
N ILE A 250 -8.86 11.25 10.69
CA ILE A 250 -8.47 12.63 10.43
C ILE A 250 -9.19 13.15 9.18
N TYR A 251 -9.17 12.41 8.08
CA TYR A 251 -9.85 12.82 6.85
C TYR A 251 -11.35 13.05 7.07
N LYS A 252 -12.04 12.11 7.72
CA LYS A 252 -13.47 12.25 8.03
C LYS A 252 -13.78 13.40 9.00
N ARG A 253 -12.84 13.75 9.87
CA ARG A 253 -13.01 14.83 10.85
C ARG A 253 -12.89 16.21 10.24
N PHE A 254 -12.05 16.36 9.21
CA PHE A 254 -11.70 17.67 8.63
C PHE A 254 -12.24 17.91 7.21
N PHE A 255 -12.61 16.86 6.46
CA PHE A 255 -13.00 16.96 5.03
C PHE A 255 -14.41 16.43 4.75
N ARG A 256 -15.31 16.47 5.75
CA ARG A 256 -16.65 15.87 5.72
C ARG A 256 -17.61 16.44 4.65
N ASP A 257 -17.30 17.62 4.11
CA ASP A 257 -18.19 18.40 3.23
C ASP A 257 -17.64 18.60 1.81
N VAL A 258 -16.65 17.82 1.37
CA VAL A 258 -16.08 17.96 0.02
C VAL A 258 -16.86 17.12 -0.98
N SER A 259 -17.77 17.75 -1.72
CA SER A 259 -18.38 17.18 -2.92
C SER A 259 -17.29 16.88 -3.96
N PHE A 260 -17.20 15.64 -4.45
CA PHE A 260 -16.27 15.27 -5.51
C PHE A 260 -16.65 16.00 -6.81
N VAL A 261 -15.74 16.82 -7.33
CA VAL A 261 -15.93 17.51 -8.61
C VAL A 261 -15.33 16.63 -9.72
N PRO A 262 -16.12 16.18 -10.72
CA PRO A 262 -15.59 15.48 -11.89
C PRO A 262 -14.57 16.34 -12.62
N THR A 263 -13.44 15.75 -13.02
CA THR A 263 -12.37 16.49 -13.72
C THR A 263 -12.79 16.91 -15.13
N THR A 264 -13.72 16.17 -15.75
CA THR A 264 -14.32 16.46 -17.06
C THR A 264 -15.58 17.32 -16.92
N GLN A 265 -15.40 18.60 -16.57
CA GLN A 265 -16.26 19.64 -17.12
C GLN A 265 -15.40 20.46 -18.06
N SER A 266 -15.61 20.24 -19.36
CA SER A 266 -15.17 21.17 -20.38
C SER A 266 -15.64 22.57 -20.00
N THR A 267 -14.72 23.53 -20.09
CA THR A 267 -14.99 24.96 -20.09
C THR A 267 -16.13 25.27 -21.06
N ILE A 268 -17.34 25.43 -20.54
CA ILE A 268 -18.41 26.19 -21.17
C ILE A 268 -18.53 27.47 -20.33
N GLY A 269 -18.51 28.61 -21.02
CA GLY A 269 -18.40 29.96 -20.46
C GLY A 269 -19.47 30.35 -19.43
N PRO A 270 -19.40 31.57 -18.89
CA PRO A 270 -20.11 31.96 -17.68
C PRO A 270 -21.60 32.08 -17.98
N SER A 271 -22.38 31.06 -17.63
CA SER A 271 -23.84 31.15 -17.63
C SER A 271 -24.40 30.32 -16.47
N SER A 272 -25.12 31.02 -15.59
CA SER A 272 -26.08 30.49 -14.61
C SER A 272 -25.56 29.62 -13.45
N LEU A 273 -24.89 30.27 -12.49
CA LEU A 273 -25.15 29.99 -11.08
C LEU A 273 -26.53 30.57 -10.73
N VAL A 274 -27.58 29.76 -10.82
CA VAL A 274 -28.87 30.09 -10.20
C VAL A 274 -28.97 29.29 -8.91
N ILE A 275 -28.68 29.97 -7.81
CA ILE A 275 -29.09 29.56 -6.48
C ILE A 275 -30.57 29.93 -6.38
N HIS A 276 -31.47 28.97 -6.20
CA HIS A 276 -32.74 29.25 -5.52
C HIS A 276 -33.21 28.06 -4.68
N PRO A 277 -33.81 28.34 -3.51
CA PRO A 277 -34.18 27.36 -2.49
C PRO A 277 -35.57 26.76 -2.80
N SER A 278 -35.80 25.55 -2.30
CA SER A 278 -37.13 24.92 -2.13
C SER A 278 -38.09 24.96 -3.33
N GLY A 279 -38.32 23.81 -3.97
CA GLY A 279 -39.49 23.63 -4.82
C GLY A 279 -39.34 22.51 -5.83
N ILE A 280 -40.24 21.54 -5.76
CA ILE A 280 -40.43 20.47 -6.73
C ILE A 280 -40.64 21.08 -8.12
N SER A 281 -39.87 20.63 -9.12
CA SER A 281 -40.26 20.77 -10.53
C SER A 281 -39.77 19.56 -11.33
N MET A 282 -40.76 18.79 -11.80
CA MET A 282 -40.62 17.77 -12.82
C MET A 282 -40.47 18.42 -14.19
N VAL A 283 -39.44 18.05 -14.94
CA VAL A 283 -39.51 18.00 -16.41
C VAL A 283 -38.93 16.66 -16.84
N LEU A 284 -39.82 15.76 -17.26
CA LEU A 284 -39.54 14.45 -17.84
C LEU A 284 -38.98 14.62 -19.25
N GLY A 285 -37.73 14.19 -19.45
CA GLY A 285 -37.13 13.87 -20.75
C GLY A 285 -36.57 12.46 -20.68
N ASN A 286 -37.17 11.58 -21.46
CA ASN A 286 -37.16 10.12 -21.34
C ASN A 286 -35.86 9.49 -21.88
N TYR A 287 -34.99 8.95 -21.01
CA TYR A 287 -34.09 7.83 -21.34
C TYR A 287 -33.94 6.95 -20.10
N GLY A 288 -34.53 5.76 -20.19
CA GLY A 288 -34.63 4.80 -19.09
C GLY A 288 -33.28 4.18 -18.74
N HIS A 289 -32.92 4.28 -17.46
CA HIS A 289 -32.56 3.15 -16.61
C HIS A 289 -32.52 3.68 -15.17
N GLU A 290 -33.40 3.15 -14.32
CA GLU A 290 -33.42 3.44 -12.89
C GLU A 290 -32.05 3.09 -12.28
N ASN A 291 -31.43 4.07 -11.63
CA ASN A 291 -30.17 3.90 -10.92
C ASN A 291 -30.50 3.42 -9.48
N PRO A 292 -30.22 2.15 -9.12
CA PRO A 292 -30.53 1.63 -7.78
C PRO A 292 -29.62 2.20 -6.66
N ALA A 293 -28.75 3.17 -6.95
CA ALA A 293 -27.81 3.71 -5.96
C ALA A 293 -28.38 4.78 -5.01
N PHE A 294 -29.66 5.17 -5.13
CA PHE A 294 -30.24 6.27 -4.33
C PHE A 294 -31.47 5.92 -3.47
N THR A 295 -31.89 4.66 -3.39
CA THR A 295 -33.03 4.25 -2.55
C THR A 295 -32.68 3.09 -1.65
N GLN A 296 -31.88 3.35 -0.60
CA GLN A 296 -32.00 2.67 0.68
C GLN A 296 -31.29 3.48 1.79
N SER A 297 -31.86 4.64 2.10
CA SER A 297 -31.86 5.12 3.48
C SER A 297 -33.21 4.74 4.06
N THR A 298 -33.21 3.76 4.97
CA THR A 298 -34.32 3.58 5.89
C THR A 298 -33.73 3.39 7.27
N ASP A 299 -33.79 4.48 8.02
CA ASP A 299 -33.98 4.45 9.45
C ASP A 299 -35.04 3.41 9.81
N LYS A 300 -34.67 2.47 10.69
CA LYS A 300 -35.60 1.88 11.65
C LYS A 300 -34.91 1.86 13.01
N ILE A 301 -35.23 2.87 13.82
CA ILE A 301 -35.20 2.83 15.27
C ILE A 301 -36.65 2.58 15.73
N ALA A 302 -36.79 1.82 16.83
CA ALA A 302 -37.98 1.45 17.60
C ALA A 302 -38.72 0.18 17.14
N SER A 303 -38.43 -0.96 17.79
CA SER A 303 -39.01 -1.45 19.05
C SER A 303 -38.15 -2.59 19.59
#